data_AF-W0ISU4-F1
#
_entry.id   AF-W0ISU4-F1
#
_cell.length_a   1.000
_cell.length_b   1.000
_cell.length_c   1.000
_cell.angle_alpha   90.00
_cell.angle_beta   90.00
_cell.angle_gamma   90.00
#
_symmetry.space_group_name_H-M   'P 1'
#
loop_
_entity.id
_entity.type
_entity.pdbx_description
1 polymer ?
#
loop_
_entity_poly.entity_id
_entity_poly.type
_entity_poly.pdbx_seq_one_letter_code
_entity_poly.pdbx_strand_id
1 'polypeptide(L)'
;MSTISDPLSDGAASASPPEPPSPPGSSAAFADTIDPVVARDEMLKIYPDKTKKKRAKQFLLNDPENPPQIAANTRTIPGIITQRGCTYAGCRGVVIGPMHDVLHITHGPIGCSFYSWQTRRNLARPTPGQINYLQYSMTTDMMEDEIIFGGEKKLAAAIREAYAIFKPKAIAVYATCPVGLIGDDIHTVCRLAKEELGINIFGFSCEGYKGVSQSAGHHIANNGVFKHMVGLDDTPDDAEFRINMLGEYNIGGDAWEIDTLLRKCGIHITATLSGDISYEQVTRCHTVDLNVVQCHRSINYMAEMMETKFGIPWFKVNFIGAESTAKSLRKIAKYFDSKKLTDRVEEVIAQEMAVLRPIRDDVRSRCQGKTAALFVGGSRAHHYQDLFRDMGMKVIAAGYEFAHRDDYEGRAVLPTIKIDADSRNIEEISVEADAKRYRPRKTPEQAAALEASGFTYRDYEGMMKEMSKHTLVIDDISHHEIEKLIEIYKPDVIGSGIKEKFIIEKLGVPCKQLHSYDYGGPYAAFTGAANFYKEIDRMVNTKVWKLVTAPWKTNPAVPARPVYKPKDKSAAIEDEPKTWKAPAAAGAGDEG
;
A
#
# COMPACT_ATOMS: atom_id res chain seq x y z
N MET A 1 -18.17 55.22 -20.43
CA MET A 1 -18.51 53.86 -19.96
C MET A 1 -17.33 53.31 -19.19
N SER A 2 -17.55 53.11 -17.89
CA SER A 2 -16.76 52.49 -16.82
C SER A 2 -15.26 52.20 -17.02
N THR A 3 -14.47 52.96 -16.28
CA THR A 3 -13.18 52.56 -15.68
C THR A 3 -13.35 51.33 -14.77
N ILE A 4 -12.58 50.27 -15.00
CA ILE A 4 -12.36 49.19 -14.03
C ILE A 4 -11.01 49.47 -13.37
N SER A 5 -11.07 49.86 -12.10
CA SER A 5 -9.96 50.03 -11.17
C SER A 5 -9.46 48.67 -10.69
N ASP A 6 -8.14 48.49 -10.73
CA ASP A 6 -7.39 47.34 -10.22
C ASP A 6 -7.37 47.35 -8.68
N PRO A 7 -7.93 46.34 -7.97
CA PRO A 7 -7.91 46.29 -6.52
C PRO A 7 -6.83 45.30 -6.04
N LEU A 8 -5.56 45.71 -6.11
CA LEU A 8 -4.45 45.03 -5.43
C LEU A 8 -3.51 46.05 -4.79
N SER A 9 -4.06 46.92 -3.95
CA SER A 9 -3.31 47.61 -2.91
C SER A 9 -4.17 47.64 -1.66
N ASP A 10 -3.94 46.70 -0.75
CA ASP A 10 -3.85 46.94 0.70
C ASP A 10 -3.80 45.62 1.47
N GLY A 11 -2.81 45.49 2.35
CA GLY A 11 -2.84 44.52 3.46
C GLY A 11 -1.98 43.25 3.35
N ALA A 12 -0.79 43.29 2.74
CA ALA A 12 0.20 42.24 2.96
C ALA A 12 0.94 42.50 4.28
N ALA A 13 0.46 41.91 5.37
CA ALA A 13 1.26 41.74 6.57
C ALA A 13 2.56 41.00 6.20
N SER A 14 3.69 41.56 6.60
CA SER A 14 5.02 41.04 6.30
C SER A 14 5.24 39.68 6.97
N ALA A 15 4.92 38.60 6.27
CA ALA A 15 5.45 37.29 6.59
C ALA A 15 6.93 37.29 6.19
N SER A 16 7.82 37.22 7.18
CA SER A 16 9.26 37.06 6.95
C SER A 16 9.51 35.86 6.04
N PRO A 17 10.45 35.95 5.07
CA PRO A 17 10.82 34.79 4.27
C PRO A 17 11.33 33.66 5.18
N PRO A 18 11.04 32.38 4.86
CA PRO A 18 11.57 31.26 5.62
C PRO A 18 13.10 31.34 5.62
N GLU A 19 13.70 31.21 6.81
CA GLU A 19 15.16 31.19 6.96
C GLU A 19 15.79 30.09 6.09
N PRO A 20 16.97 30.36 5.50
CA PRO A 20 17.71 29.34 4.78
C PRO A 20 18.09 28.19 5.73
N PRO A 21 18.10 26.93 5.26
CA PRO A 21 18.46 25.79 6.10
C PRO A 21 19.90 25.92 6.61
N SER A 22 20.04 25.77 7.93
CA SER A 22 21.33 25.82 8.64
C SER A 22 22.28 24.69 8.20
N PRO A 23 23.61 24.90 8.19
CA PRO A 23 24.61 23.84 8.02
C PRO A 23 24.59 22.83 9.20
N PRO A 24 25.24 21.65 9.08
CA PRO A 24 24.80 20.43 9.71
C PRO A 24 25.12 20.37 11.21
N GLY A 25 24.16 20.76 12.05
CA GLY A 25 23.77 19.87 13.14
C GLY A 25 22.95 18.72 12.57
N SER A 26 22.88 17.57 13.24
CA SER A 26 21.94 16.52 12.79
C SER A 26 20.51 17.05 12.92
N SER A 27 19.69 16.88 11.89
CA SER A 27 18.26 17.24 11.96
C SER A 27 17.55 16.46 13.08
N ALA A 28 18.05 15.28 13.46
CA ALA A 28 17.59 14.57 14.65
C ALA A 28 17.84 15.36 15.93
N ALA A 29 19.03 15.98 16.10
CA ALA A 29 19.29 16.84 17.25
C ALA A 29 18.37 18.07 17.27
N PHE A 30 18.04 18.64 16.11
CA PHE A 30 17.03 19.69 16.02
C PHE A 30 15.64 19.19 16.42
N ALA A 31 15.19 18.06 15.87
CA ALA A 31 13.89 17.47 16.22
C ALA A 31 13.78 17.14 17.72
N ASP A 32 14.89 16.79 18.37
CA ASP A 32 14.95 16.52 19.81
C ASP A 32 14.80 17.78 20.68
N THR A 33 14.98 18.98 20.11
CA THR A 33 14.70 20.24 20.80
C THR A 33 13.21 20.63 20.80
N ILE A 34 12.40 19.99 19.94
CA ILE A 34 10.98 20.29 19.79
C ILE A 34 10.20 19.49 20.83
N ASP A 35 9.40 20.17 21.65
CA ASP A 35 8.44 19.49 22.52
C ASP A 35 7.29 18.90 21.67
N PRO A 36 7.15 17.56 21.60
CA PRO A 36 6.14 16.91 20.79
C PRO A 36 4.71 17.17 21.26
N VAL A 37 4.50 17.52 22.53
CA VAL A 37 3.18 17.90 23.05
C VAL A 37 2.78 19.27 22.48
N VAL A 38 3.70 20.24 22.54
CA VAL A 38 3.49 21.58 21.98
C VAL A 38 3.29 21.51 20.47
N ALA A 39 4.10 20.71 19.77
CA ALA A 39 3.97 20.51 18.33
C ALA A 39 2.60 19.94 17.95
N ARG A 40 2.15 18.87 18.62
CA ARG A 40 0.82 18.29 18.42
C ARG A 40 -0.29 19.32 18.65
N ASP A 41 -0.22 20.08 19.74
CA ASP A 41 -1.27 21.02 20.09
C ASP A 41 -1.37 22.20 19.10
N GLU A 42 -0.24 22.65 18.57
CA GLU A 42 -0.20 23.66 17.49
C GLU A 42 -0.77 23.10 16.18
N MET A 43 -0.42 21.86 15.80
CA MET A 43 -0.97 21.18 14.61
C MET A 43 -2.49 20.98 14.69
N LEU A 44 -3.05 20.85 15.90
CA LEU A 44 -4.48 20.68 16.11
C LEU A 44 -5.25 22.00 16.28
N LYS A 45 -4.57 23.14 16.33
CA LYS A 45 -5.14 24.44 16.68
C LYS A 45 -6.10 25.01 15.64
N ILE A 46 -5.88 24.70 14.36
CA ILE A 46 -6.75 25.18 13.28
C ILE A 46 -8.17 24.60 13.34
N TYR A 47 -8.32 23.44 13.98
CA TYR A 47 -9.57 22.70 13.92
C TYR A 47 -10.63 23.30 14.84
N PRO A 48 -11.90 23.40 14.39
CA PRO A 48 -13.02 23.68 15.27
C PRO A 48 -13.11 22.66 16.41
N ASP A 49 -13.59 23.06 17.58
CA ASP A 49 -13.60 22.24 18.80
C ASP A 49 -14.10 20.80 18.60
N LYS A 50 -15.18 20.64 17.81
CA LYS A 50 -15.74 19.32 17.50
C LYS A 50 -14.76 18.44 16.70
N THR A 51 -14.09 19.01 15.70
CA THR A 51 -13.10 18.32 14.88
C THR A 51 -11.83 18.07 15.68
N LYS A 52 -11.35 19.07 16.42
CA LYS A 52 -10.19 19.00 17.31
C LYS A 52 -10.33 17.87 18.32
N LYS A 53 -11.48 17.76 19.00
CA LYS A 53 -11.75 16.69 19.98
C LYS A 53 -11.72 15.29 19.37
N LYS A 54 -12.12 15.13 18.10
CA LYS A 54 -12.04 13.85 17.39
C LYS A 54 -10.60 13.56 16.96
N ARG A 55 -9.94 14.52 16.32
CA ARG A 55 -8.55 14.40 15.84
C ARG A 55 -7.56 14.15 16.97
N ALA A 56 -7.75 14.75 18.15
CA ALA A 56 -6.90 14.52 19.31
C ALA A 56 -6.85 13.05 19.78
N LYS A 57 -7.83 12.22 19.41
CA LYS A 57 -7.81 10.77 19.70
C LYS A 57 -7.04 9.96 18.66
N GLN A 58 -6.83 10.53 17.48
CA GLN A 58 -6.13 9.92 16.33
C GLN A 58 -4.69 10.41 16.21
N PHE A 59 -4.32 11.44 16.99
CA PHE A 59 -3.01 12.08 16.98
C PHE A 59 -2.42 12.04 18.39
N LEU A 60 -1.56 11.04 18.63
CA LEU A 60 -1.03 10.72 19.95
C LEU A 60 0.51 10.79 19.97
N LEU A 61 1.08 10.84 21.18
CA LEU A 61 2.49 10.63 21.42
C LEU A 61 2.70 9.19 21.84
N ASN A 62 3.71 8.54 21.28
CA ASN A 62 3.97 7.13 21.57
C ASN A 62 4.60 6.92 22.96
N ASP A 63 4.26 5.80 23.59
CA ASP A 63 5.02 5.20 24.69
C ASP A 63 5.15 3.69 24.41
N PRO A 64 6.33 3.17 24.01
CA PRO A 64 6.46 1.77 23.62
C PRO A 64 6.25 0.79 24.77
N GLU A 65 6.45 1.22 26.02
CA GLU A 65 6.23 0.38 27.20
C GLU A 65 4.73 0.26 27.50
N ASN A 66 3.99 1.34 27.30
CA ASN A 66 2.54 1.41 27.53
C ASN A 66 1.85 2.15 26.37
N PRO A 67 1.71 1.50 25.19
CA PRO A 67 1.15 2.17 24.02
C PRO A 67 -0.22 2.78 24.30
N PRO A 68 -0.43 4.08 24.03
CA PRO A 68 -1.71 4.71 24.30
C PRO A 68 -2.78 4.17 23.34
N GLN A 69 -4.02 4.10 23.83
CA GLN A 69 -5.15 3.70 23.00
C GLN A 69 -5.43 4.75 21.92
N ILE A 70 -5.29 4.36 20.64
CA ILE A 70 -5.55 5.24 19.50
C ILE A 70 -6.97 5.05 18.96
N ALA A 71 -7.61 6.13 18.54
CA ALA A 71 -8.77 6.04 17.67
C ALA A 71 -8.28 5.75 16.24
N ALA A 72 -8.61 4.58 15.72
CA ALA A 72 -8.26 4.15 14.38
C ALA A 72 -9.47 3.48 13.71
N ASN A 73 -9.45 3.37 12.39
CA ASN A 73 -10.56 2.82 11.59
C ASN A 73 -11.92 3.48 11.92
N THR A 74 -11.93 4.79 12.16
CA THR A 74 -13.15 5.59 12.31
C THR A 74 -13.43 6.35 11.01
N ARG A 75 -14.67 6.79 10.78
CA ARG A 75 -15.03 7.57 9.59
C ARG A 75 -14.20 8.84 9.47
N THR A 76 -13.73 9.08 8.25
CA THR A 76 -13.03 10.31 7.87
C THR A 76 -13.89 11.54 8.12
N ILE A 77 -13.26 12.59 8.62
CA ILE A 77 -13.91 13.88 8.84
C ILE A 77 -14.13 14.58 7.47
N PRO A 78 -15.38 14.93 7.10
CA PRO A 78 -15.65 15.57 5.82
C PRO A 78 -14.86 16.87 5.63
N GLY A 79 -14.29 17.07 4.44
CA GLY A 79 -13.54 18.28 4.07
C GLY A 79 -12.11 18.35 4.61
N ILE A 80 -11.64 17.35 5.38
CA ILE A 80 -10.29 17.38 5.99
C ILE A 80 -9.15 17.06 5.01
N ILE A 81 -9.48 16.66 3.77
CA ILE A 81 -8.53 16.20 2.75
C ILE A 81 -7.74 14.98 3.26
N THR A 82 -8.42 13.84 3.32
CA THR A 82 -7.85 12.53 3.66
C THR A 82 -7.04 11.94 2.51
N GLN A 83 -6.19 10.98 2.84
CA GLN A 83 -5.44 10.16 1.89
C GLN A 83 -6.18 8.87 1.50
N ARG A 84 -7.25 8.52 2.21
CA ARG A 84 -7.96 7.24 2.05
C ARG A 84 -8.59 7.07 0.67
N GLY A 85 -8.72 5.81 0.29
CA GLY A 85 -9.56 5.35 -0.80
C GLY A 85 -10.88 4.75 -0.29
N CYS A 86 -11.48 3.90 -1.11
CA CYS A 86 -12.76 3.26 -0.81
C CYS A 86 -12.68 1.73 -0.73
N THR A 87 -13.77 1.09 -0.33
CA THR A 87 -13.91 -0.36 -0.23
C THR A 87 -13.64 -1.09 -1.55
N TYR A 88 -14.11 -0.56 -2.69
CA TYR A 88 -13.80 -1.12 -4.00
C TYR A 88 -12.28 -1.18 -4.26
N ALA A 89 -11.55 -0.12 -3.89
CA ALA A 89 -10.11 -0.08 -4.06
C ALA A 89 -9.40 -1.16 -3.21
N GLY A 90 -9.83 -1.38 -1.97
CA GLY A 90 -9.30 -2.47 -1.14
C GLY A 90 -9.64 -3.87 -1.68
N CYS A 91 -10.84 -4.05 -2.21
CA CYS A 91 -11.30 -5.35 -2.72
C CYS A 91 -10.68 -5.69 -4.08
N ARG A 92 -11.05 -4.93 -5.12
CA ARG A 92 -10.58 -5.12 -6.50
C ARG A 92 -9.14 -4.67 -6.65
N GLY A 93 -8.82 -3.46 -6.21
CA GLY A 93 -7.52 -2.84 -6.47
C GLY A 93 -6.34 -3.41 -5.67
N VAL A 94 -6.58 -3.98 -4.48
CA VAL A 94 -5.53 -4.48 -3.58
C VAL A 94 -5.51 -6.00 -3.49
N VAL A 95 -6.58 -6.63 -3.00
CA VAL A 95 -6.54 -8.06 -2.63
C VAL A 95 -6.69 -8.98 -3.83
N ILE A 96 -7.62 -8.73 -4.74
CA ILE A 96 -7.95 -9.71 -5.80
C ILE A 96 -7.31 -9.34 -7.14
N GLY A 97 -7.22 -8.05 -7.45
CA GLY A 97 -6.67 -7.56 -8.71
C GLY A 97 -5.24 -7.99 -9.07
N PRO A 98 -4.38 -8.44 -8.15
CA PRO A 98 -3.08 -9.02 -8.51
C PRO A 98 -3.12 -10.45 -9.09
N MET A 99 -4.25 -11.16 -9.05
CA MET A 99 -4.39 -12.51 -9.61
C MET A 99 -4.36 -12.45 -11.14
N HIS A 100 -3.30 -12.96 -11.76
CA HIS A 100 -3.01 -12.61 -13.16
C HIS A 100 -3.87 -13.37 -14.19
N ASP A 101 -4.51 -14.48 -13.84
CA ASP A 101 -5.34 -15.30 -14.75
C ASP A 101 -6.82 -15.37 -14.33
N VAL A 102 -7.24 -14.53 -13.37
CA VAL A 102 -8.65 -14.25 -13.06
C VAL A 102 -9.10 -13.03 -13.85
N LEU A 103 -10.25 -13.11 -14.50
CA LEU A 103 -10.81 -11.98 -15.23
C LEU A 103 -11.59 -11.05 -14.29
N HIS A 104 -11.27 -9.76 -14.29
CA HIS A 104 -11.81 -8.81 -13.32
C HIS A 104 -12.80 -7.83 -13.97
N ILE A 105 -14.11 -7.99 -13.74
CA ILE A 105 -15.15 -7.11 -14.29
C ILE A 105 -15.63 -6.12 -13.22
N THR A 106 -15.40 -4.83 -13.47
CA THR A 106 -15.96 -3.75 -12.65
C THR A 106 -17.39 -3.44 -13.08
N HIS A 107 -18.36 -3.79 -12.25
CA HIS A 107 -19.76 -3.47 -12.51
C HIS A 107 -20.08 -2.07 -11.98
N GLY A 108 -20.08 -1.11 -12.91
CA GLY A 108 -20.14 0.31 -12.58
C GLY A 108 -19.94 1.19 -13.81
N PRO A 109 -20.04 2.52 -13.62
CA PRO A 109 -19.55 3.49 -14.59
C PRO A 109 -18.02 3.38 -14.78
N ILE A 110 -17.52 3.90 -15.91
CA ILE A 110 -16.13 3.73 -16.35
C ILE A 110 -15.04 4.10 -15.32
N GLY A 111 -15.29 5.08 -14.44
CA GLY A 111 -14.27 5.68 -13.58
C GLY A 111 -13.57 4.69 -12.66
N CYS A 112 -14.32 3.83 -11.96
CA CYS A 112 -13.73 2.84 -11.03
C CYS A 112 -12.79 1.87 -11.75
N SER A 113 -13.16 1.47 -12.97
CA SER A 113 -12.35 0.60 -13.82
C SER A 113 -11.09 1.30 -14.31
N PHE A 114 -11.22 2.53 -14.81
CA PHE A 114 -10.10 3.31 -15.31
C PHE A 114 -9.06 3.61 -14.22
N TYR A 115 -9.48 4.12 -13.05
CA TYR A 115 -8.54 4.48 -11.97
C TYR A 115 -7.92 3.29 -11.23
N SER A 116 -8.37 2.07 -11.53
CA SER A 116 -7.76 0.83 -11.04
C SER A 116 -6.95 0.10 -12.11
N TRP A 117 -6.82 0.66 -13.32
CA TRP A 117 -6.03 0.08 -14.39
C TRP A 117 -4.55 0.41 -14.21
N GLN A 118 -3.78 -0.54 -13.69
CA GLN A 118 -2.32 -0.46 -13.50
C GLN A 118 -1.81 0.74 -12.67
N THR A 119 -2.68 1.42 -11.95
CA THR A 119 -2.28 2.48 -11.01
C THR A 119 -1.51 1.92 -9.81
N ARG A 120 -1.71 0.64 -9.50
CA ARG A 120 -0.95 -0.12 -8.51
C ARG A 120 -0.01 -1.11 -9.20
N ARG A 121 1.27 -1.08 -8.82
CA ARG A 121 2.35 -1.83 -9.49
C ARG A 121 2.50 -3.27 -9.00
N ASN A 122 1.39 -3.99 -8.82
CA ASN A 122 1.46 -5.45 -8.59
C ASN A 122 1.89 -6.13 -9.88
N LEU A 123 3.16 -6.52 -9.95
CA LEU A 123 3.73 -7.11 -11.14
C LEU A 123 3.36 -8.59 -11.23
N ALA A 124 3.20 -9.08 -12.45
CA ALA A 124 3.06 -10.50 -12.73
C ALA A 124 3.93 -10.88 -13.92
N ARG A 125 4.52 -12.07 -13.86
CA ARG A 125 5.35 -12.63 -14.93
C ARG A 125 5.06 -14.13 -15.04
N PRO A 126 3.84 -14.48 -15.49
CA PRO A 126 3.49 -15.88 -15.69
C PRO A 126 4.40 -16.50 -16.75
N THR A 127 4.50 -17.83 -16.73
CA THR A 127 5.35 -18.60 -17.66
C THR A 127 4.94 -18.27 -19.10
N PRO A 128 5.88 -18.20 -20.07
CA PRO A 128 5.52 -17.99 -21.47
C PRO A 128 4.42 -18.96 -21.93
N GLY A 129 3.35 -18.42 -22.52
CA GLY A 129 2.16 -19.19 -22.94
C GLY A 129 1.04 -19.23 -21.89
N GLN A 130 1.28 -18.79 -20.64
CA GLN A 130 0.24 -18.60 -19.64
C GLN A 130 -0.42 -17.22 -19.76
N ILE A 131 -1.65 -17.16 -19.26
CA ILE A 131 -2.53 -16.00 -19.36
C ILE A 131 -2.12 -14.90 -18.37
N ASN A 132 -2.18 -13.64 -18.83
CA ASN A 132 -2.02 -12.45 -18.00
C ASN A 132 -3.08 -11.39 -18.35
N TYR A 133 -4.09 -11.25 -17.50
CA TYR A 133 -5.17 -10.27 -17.64
C TYR A 133 -4.88 -8.93 -16.96
N LEU A 134 -3.77 -8.76 -16.24
CA LEU A 134 -3.46 -7.51 -15.53
C LEU A 134 -3.29 -6.30 -16.46
N GLN A 135 -3.12 -6.53 -17.76
CA GLN A 135 -3.02 -5.51 -18.79
C GLN A 135 -4.37 -4.95 -19.22
N TYR A 136 -5.48 -5.56 -18.82
CA TYR A 136 -6.83 -5.17 -19.22
C TYR A 136 -7.56 -4.46 -18.10
N SER A 137 -8.51 -3.61 -18.49
CA SER A 137 -9.52 -3.07 -17.58
C SER A 137 -10.89 -3.36 -18.13
N MET A 138 -11.65 -4.20 -17.44
CA MET A 138 -12.98 -4.63 -17.89
C MET A 138 -14.05 -4.01 -17.02
N THR A 139 -15.11 -3.53 -17.67
CA THR A 139 -16.23 -2.90 -17.01
C THR A 139 -17.51 -3.10 -17.80
N THR A 140 -18.63 -3.02 -17.11
CA THR A 140 -19.94 -2.92 -17.76
C THR A 140 -20.22 -1.52 -18.29
N ASP A 141 -19.39 -0.52 -17.95
CA ASP A 141 -19.55 0.88 -18.34
C ASP A 141 -21.00 1.35 -18.22
N MET A 142 -21.53 1.34 -16.99
CA MET A 142 -22.94 1.66 -16.73
C MET A 142 -23.25 3.10 -17.16
N MET A 143 -24.29 3.22 -17.98
CA MET A 143 -24.87 4.47 -18.45
C MET A 143 -26.15 4.78 -17.66
N GLU A 144 -26.79 5.90 -17.99
CA GLU A 144 -28.03 6.33 -17.34
C GLU A 144 -29.14 5.28 -17.39
N ASP A 145 -29.28 4.54 -18.49
CA ASP A 145 -30.26 3.46 -18.63
C ASP A 145 -30.06 2.37 -17.57
N GLU A 146 -28.82 1.95 -17.28
CA GLU A 146 -28.55 0.97 -16.23
C GLU A 146 -28.80 1.53 -14.83
N ILE A 147 -28.65 2.84 -14.64
CA ILE A 147 -28.98 3.49 -13.37
C ILE A 147 -30.50 3.51 -13.14
N ILE A 148 -31.29 3.73 -14.18
CA ILE A 148 -32.76 3.81 -14.08
C ILE A 148 -33.40 2.42 -14.05
N PHE A 149 -32.95 1.50 -14.90
CA PHE A 149 -33.62 0.22 -15.17
C PHE A 149 -32.88 -1.01 -14.64
N GLY A 150 -31.72 -0.83 -14.01
CA GLY A 150 -30.88 -1.92 -13.49
C GLY A 150 -29.80 -2.37 -14.49
N GLY A 151 -28.64 -2.76 -13.97
CA GLY A 151 -27.46 -3.14 -14.73
C GLY A 151 -27.29 -4.64 -14.95
N GLU A 152 -28.12 -5.49 -14.34
CA GLU A 152 -27.98 -6.96 -14.33
C GLU A 152 -27.92 -7.59 -15.73
N LYS A 153 -28.77 -7.13 -16.67
CA LYS A 153 -28.78 -7.65 -18.05
C LYS A 153 -27.47 -7.33 -18.78
N LYS A 154 -26.95 -6.12 -18.58
CA LYS A 154 -25.67 -5.69 -19.16
C LYS A 154 -24.50 -6.45 -18.53
N LEU A 155 -24.55 -6.69 -17.22
CA LEU A 155 -23.57 -7.53 -16.53
C LEU A 155 -23.55 -8.95 -17.09
N ALA A 156 -24.72 -9.59 -17.25
CA ALA A 156 -24.82 -10.93 -17.82
C ALA A 156 -24.26 -10.99 -19.25
N ALA A 157 -24.55 -9.98 -20.08
CA ALA A 157 -23.98 -9.87 -21.43
C ALA A 157 -22.45 -9.70 -21.39
N ALA A 158 -21.93 -8.81 -20.54
CA ALA A 158 -20.50 -8.59 -20.38
C ALA A 158 -19.75 -9.85 -19.93
N ILE A 159 -20.33 -10.64 -19.02
CA ILE A 159 -19.74 -11.91 -18.57
C ILE A 159 -19.64 -12.91 -19.75
N ARG A 160 -20.70 -13.04 -20.55
CA ARG A 160 -20.71 -13.94 -21.72
C ARG A 160 -19.71 -13.50 -22.79
N GLU A 161 -19.65 -12.21 -23.08
CA GLU A 161 -18.70 -11.64 -24.04
C GLU A 161 -17.26 -11.87 -23.57
N ALA A 162 -16.98 -11.56 -22.31
CA ALA A 162 -15.68 -11.78 -21.71
C ALA A 162 -15.26 -13.26 -21.76
N TYR A 163 -16.18 -14.18 -21.48
CA TYR A 163 -15.92 -15.61 -21.65
C TYR A 163 -15.69 -16.02 -23.10
N ALA A 164 -16.46 -15.49 -24.05
CA ALA A 164 -16.33 -15.79 -25.47
C ALA A 164 -14.96 -15.37 -26.02
N ILE A 165 -14.45 -14.21 -25.60
CA ILE A 165 -13.18 -13.65 -26.04
C ILE A 165 -11.99 -14.31 -25.34
N PHE A 166 -12.02 -14.38 -24.00
CA PHE A 166 -10.83 -14.69 -23.22
C PHE A 166 -10.75 -16.14 -22.73
N LYS A 167 -11.88 -16.86 -22.65
CA LYS A 167 -11.97 -18.22 -22.11
C LYS A 167 -11.24 -18.41 -20.76
N PRO A 168 -11.48 -17.55 -19.75
CA PRO A 168 -10.78 -17.62 -18.47
C PRO A 168 -11.22 -18.83 -17.64
N LYS A 169 -10.41 -19.22 -16.63
CA LYS A 169 -10.79 -20.22 -15.62
C LYS A 169 -11.75 -19.66 -14.57
N ALA A 170 -11.68 -18.36 -14.31
CA ALA A 170 -12.54 -17.67 -13.36
C ALA A 170 -12.82 -16.21 -13.74
N ILE A 171 -13.99 -15.71 -13.36
CA ILE A 171 -14.40 -14.31 -13.50
C ILE A 171 -14.84 -13.79 -12.12
N ALA A 172 -14.28 -12.65 -11.72
CA ALA A 172 -14.64 -11.93 -10.51
C ALA A 172 -15.36 -10.63 -10.87
N VAL A 173 -16.56 -10.42 -10.33
CA VAL A 173 -17.38 -9.22 -10.56
C VAL A 173 -17.34 -8.32 -9.33
N TYR A 174 -17.12 -7.03 -9.51
CA TYR A 174 -16.98 -6.07 -8.41
C TYR A 174 -18.07 -5.01 -8.46
N ALA A 175 -18.86 -4.91 -7.39
CA ALA A 175 -19.83 -3.83 -7.23
C ALA A 175 -19.11 -2.48 -7.04
N THR A 176 -19.65 -1.44 -7.68
CA THR A 176 -19.28 -0.04 -7.42
C THR A 176 -20.43 0.67 -6.72
N CYS A 177 -20.25 1.95 -6.34
CA CYS A 177 -21.25 2.70 -5.56
C CYS A 177 -22.72 2.57 -6.04
N PRO A 178 -23.06 2.70 -7.34
CA PRO A 178 -24.48 2.64 -7.74
C PRO A 178 -25.13 1.27 -7.59
N VAL A 179 -24.36 0.18 -7.70
CA VAL A 179 -24.89 -1.21 -7.77
C VAL A 179 -25.82 -1.51 -6.59
N GLY A 180 -25.34 -1.30 -5.36
CA GLY A 180 -26.14 -1.56 -4.15
C GLY A 180 -27.29 -0.57 -3.95
N LEU A 181 -27.29 0.59 -4.62
CA LEU A 181 -28.33 1.61 -4.51
C LEU A 181 -29.47 1.40 -5.50
N ILE A 182 -29.17 0.89 -6.70
CA ILE A 182 -30.18 0.57 -7.73
C ILE A 182 -30.80 -0.81 -7.54
N GLY A 183 -30.23 -1.62 -6.65
CA GLY A 183 -30.77 -2.92 -6.25
C GLY A 183 -30.32 -4.10 -7.11
N ASP A 184 -29.26 -3.96 -7.91
CA ASP A 184 -28.72 -5.04 -8.73
C ASP A 184 -28.19 -6.19 -7.87
N ASP A 185 -28.69 -7.40 -8.08
CA ASP A 185 -28.22 -8.64 -7.45
C ASP A 185 -27.13 -9.31 -8.30
N ILE A 186 -25.91 -8.78 -8.19
CA ILE A 186 -24.75 -9.32 -8.89
C ILE A 186 -24.44 -10.78 -8.52
N HIS A 187 -24.84 -11.24 -7.34
CA HIS A 187 -24.56 -12.61 -6.89
C HIS A 187 -25.43 -13.61 -7.62
N THR A 188 -26.71 -13.30 -7.81
CA THR A 188 -27.62 -14.11 -8.63
C THR A 188 -27.15 -14.15 -10.08
N VAL A 189 -26.75 -13.01 -10.66
CA VAL A 189 -26.21 -12.95 -12.02
C VAL A 189 -24.95 -13.83 -12.16
N CYS A 190 -24.01 -13.73 -11.21
CA CYS A 190 -22.80 -14.56 -11.22
C CYS A 190 -23.11 -16.06 -11.09
N ARG A 191 -24.05 -16.44 -10.22
CA ARG A 191 -24.45 -17.84 -10.03
C ARG A 191 -25.05 -18.43 -11.29
N LEU A 192 -25.98 -17.73 -11.94
CA LEU A 192 -26.58 -18.18 -13.20
C LEU A 192 -25.54 -18.28 -14.32
N ALA A 193 -24.64 -17.30 -14.44
CA ALA A 193 -23.57 -17.35 -15.43
C ALA A 193 -22.56 -18.49 -15.15
N LYS A 194 -22.29 -18.80 -13.88
CA LYS A 194 -21.45 -19.95 -13.48
C LYS A 194 -22.09 -21.28 -13.91
N GLU A 195 -23.40 -21.43 -13.69
CA GLU A 195 -24.17 -22.60 -14.13
C GLU A 195 -24.18 -22.73 -15.66
N GLU A 196 -24.33 -21.61 -16.37
CA GLU A 196 -24.37 -21.55 -17.84
C GLU A 196 -23.01 -21.87 -18.49
N LEU A 197 -21.92 -21.28 -17.98
CA LEU A 197 -20.62 -21.27 -18.67
C LEU A 197 -19.64 -22.33 -18.14
N GLY A 198 -19.94 -22.99 -17.02
CA GLY A 198 -19.13 -24.07 -16.46
C GLY A 198 -17.77 -23.65 -15.89
N ILE A 199 -17.52 -22.36 -15.69
CA ILE A 199 -16.31 -21.80 -15.05
C ILE A 199 -16.65 -21.13 -13.72
N ASN A 200 -15.66 -20.84 -12.88
CA ASN A 200 -15.95 -20.21 -11.59
C ASN A 200 -16.25 -18.72 -11.75
N ILE A 201 -17.48 -18.29 -11.41
CA ILE A 201 -17.90 -16.88 -11.48
C ILE A 201 -18.53 -16.48 -10.15
N PHE A 202 -18.12 -15.34 -9.59
CA PHE A 202 -18.57 -14.86 -8.29
C PHE A 202 -18.47 -13.33 -8.18
N GLY A 203 -19.35 -12.75 -7.37
CA GLY A 203 -19.46 -11.31 -7.16
C GLY A 203 -18.91 -10.86 -5.81
N PHE A 204 -18.47 -9.60 -5.74
CA PHE A 204 -18.06 -8.92 -4.51
C PHE A 204 -18.87 -7.64 -4.33
N SER A 205 -19.71 -7.60 -3.30
CA SER A 205 -20.44 -6.41 -2.89
C SER A 205 -19.52 -5.45 -2.14
N CYS A 206 -18.61 -4.82 -2.89
CA CYS A 206 -17.54 -3.93 -2.42
C CYS A 206 -17.80 -2.47 -2.78
N GLU A 207 -19.05 -2.04 -2.74
CA GLU A 207 -19.48 -0.67 -3.03
C GLU A 207 -18.68 0.34 -2.19
N GLY A 208 -18.27 1.44 -2.82
CA GLY A 208 -17.27 2.35 -2.25
C GLY A 208 -17.65 3.00 -0.92
N TYR A 209 -18.95 3.10 -0.61
CA TYR A 209 -19.47 3.69 0.62
C TYR A 209 -19.50 2.74 1.82
N LYS A 210 -19.25 1.43 1.62
CA LYS A 210 -19.20 0.47 2.73
C LYS A 210 -17.97 0.72 3.59
N GLY A 211 -18.09 0.56 4.90
CA GLY A 211 -16.99 0.83 5.82
C GLY A 211 -16.54 2.28 5.75
N VAL A 212 -15.27 2.52 6.09
CA VAL A 212 -14.70 3.88 6.17
C VAL A 212 -13.45 4.07 5.32
N SER A 213 -13.00 3.02 4.63
CA SER A 213 -11.71 2.97 3.94
C SER A 213 -11.55 1.69 3.10
N GLN A 214 -10.37 1.52 2.49
CA GLN A 214 -9.95 0.29 1.83
C GLN A 214 -10.01 -0.95 2.74
N SER A 215 -9.96 -0.81 4.07
CA SER A 215 -9.94 -1.92 5.02
C SER A 215 -11.17 -2.84 4.90
N ALA A 216 -12.36 -2.26 4.73
CA ALA A 216 -13.59 -3.04 4.50
C ALA A 216 -13.52 -3.85 3.19
N GLY A 217 -12.87 -3.30 2.16
CA GLY A 217 -12.61 -3.99 0.91
C GLY A 217 -11.72 -5.22 1.08
N HIS A 218 -10.71 -5.13 1.96
CA HIS A 218 -9.89 -6.28 2.31
C HIS A 218 -10.74 -7.39 2.92
N HIS A 219 -11.57 -7.08 3.91
CA HIS A 219 -12.41 -8.07 4.58
C HIS A 219 -13.36 -8.78 3.59
N ILE A 220 -14.09 -8.00 2.78
CA ILE A 220 -15.00 -8.53 1.74
C ILE A 220 -14.25 -9.43 0.75
N ALA A 221 -13.06 -9.02 0.32
CA ALA A 221 -12.24 -9.82 -0.59
C ALA A 221 -11.78 -11.14 0.04
N ASN A 222 -11.31 -11.12 1.30
CA ASN A 222 -10.87 -12.34 1.99
C ASN A 222 -12.03 -13.34 2.12
N ASN A 223 -13.22 -12.87 2.51
CA ASN A 223 -14.41 -13.71 2.62
C ASN A 223 -14.76 -14.36 1.28
N GLY A 224 -14.82 -13.57 0.20
CA GLY A 224 -15.15 -14.09 -1.12
C GLY A 224 -14.09 -15.03 -1.69
N VAL A 225 -12.79 -14.71 -1.56
CA VAL A 225 -11.70 -15.61 -2.00
C VAL A 225 -11.74 -16.93 -1.22
N PHE A 226 -11.92 -16.88 0.10
CA PHE A 226 -12.00 -18.08 0.93
C PHE A 226 -13.22 -18.94 0.59
N LYS A 227 -14.38 -18.32 0.38
CA LYS A 227 -15.65 -19.00 0.06
C LYS A 227 -15.64 -19.60 -1.35
N HIS A 228 -15.06 -18.91 -2.32
CA HIS A 228 -15.23 -19.23 -3.74
C HIS A 228 -14.01 -19.86 -4.41
N MET A 229 -12.83 -19.82 -3.80
CA MET A 229 -11.59 -20.34 -4.41
C MET A 229 -10.85 -21.35 -3.54
N VAL A 230 -10.60 -21.02 -2.27
CA VAL A 230 -9.74 -21.84 -1.40
C VAL A 230 -10.38 -23.21 -1.16
N GLY A 231 -9.61 -24.30 -1.31
CA GLY A 231 -10.12 -25.64 -1.06
C GLY A 231 -10.78 -26.32 -2.27
N LEU A 232 -10.59 -25.79 -3.49
CA LEU A 232 -11.11 -26.40 -4.71
C LEU A 232 -10.16 -27.42 -5.35
N ASP A 233 -8.89 -27.43 -4.96
CA ASP A 233 -7.90 -28.43 -5.41
C ASP A 233 -7.07 -28.93 -4.23
N ASP A 234 -7.25 -30.18 -3.83
CA ASP A 234 -6.55 -30.80 -2.70
C ASP A 234 -5.15 -31.34 -3.08
N THR A 235 -4.65 -31.06 -4.29
CA THR A 235 -3.34 -31.55 -4.76
C THR A 235 -2.19 -30.75 -4.15
N PRO A 236 -1.38 -31.35 -3.26
CA PRO A 236 -0.24 -30.65 -2.68
C PRO A 236 0.93 -30.53 -3.65
N ASP A 237 1.74 -29.48 -3.49
CA ASP A 237 3.06 -29.42 -4.12
C ASP A 237 4.01 -30.47 -3.51
N ASP A 238 4.92 -30.99 -4.34
CA ASP A 238 6.01 -31.88 -3.95
C ASP A 238 7.21 -31.07 -3.44
N ALA A 239 7.18 -30.73 -2.15
CA ALA A 239 8.26 -30.04 -1.46
C ALA A 239 8.23 -30.32 0.05
N GLU A 240 9.42 -30.29 0.68
CA GLU A 240 9.62 -30.59 2.11
C GLU A 240 9.06 -29.49 3.03
N PHE A 241 9.33 -28.22 2.74
CA PHE A 241 8.94 -27.07 3.56
C PHE A 241 7.99 -26.16 2.78
N ARG A 242 6.69 -26.43 2.84
CA ARG A 242 5.68 -25.70 2.06
C ARG A 242 5.00 -24.63 2.89
N ILE A 243 5.00 -23.41 2.37
CA ILE A 243 4.36 -22.26 3.02
C ILE A 243 3.47 -21.49 2.04
N ASN A 244 2.59 -20.65 2.58
CA ASN A 244 2.06 -19.51 1.84
C ASN A 244 2.64 -18.20 2.37
N MET A 245 2.82 -17.24 1.47
CA MET A 245 3.09 -15.85 1.80
C MET A 245 1.78 -15.04 1.74
N LEU A 246 1.20 -14.71 2.89
CA LEU A 246 -0.07 -14.01 2.97
C LEU A 246 0.13 -12.49 3.05
N GLY A 247 -0.64 -11.74 2.25
CA GLY A 247 -0.63 -10.28 2.29
C GLY A 247 0.62 -9.66 1.65
N GLU A 248 1.13 -10.28 0.60
CA GLU A 248 2.20 -9.76 -0.25
C GLU A 248 1.69 -9.69 -1.69
N TYR A 249 1.95 -8.57 -2.36
CA TYR A 249 1.28 -8.17 -3.59
C TYR A 249 2.21 -7.93 -4.78
N ASN A 250 3.48 -8.29 -4.63
CA ASN A 250 4.53 -8.18 -5.64
C ASN A 250 4.69 -6.75 -6.20
N ILE A 251 4.64 -5.76 -5.31
CA ILE A 251 4.85 -4.37 -5.71
C ILE A 251 6.29 -4.20 -6.18
N GLY A 252 6.48 -3.80 -7.43
CA GLY A 252 7.82 -3.61 -7.98
C GLY A 252 8.71 -4.85 -7.95
N GLY A 253 8.15 -6.05 -7.81
CA GLY A 253 8.89 -7.31 -7.76
C GLY A 253 9.23 -7.83 -6.36
N ASP A 254 8.67 -7.25 -5.28
CA ASP A 254 8.97 -7.66 -3.90
C ASP A 254 8.77 -9.16 -3.65
N ALA A 255 7.68 -9.75 -4.16
CA ALA A 255 7.39 -11.17 -3.96
C ALA A 255 8.39 -12.08 -4.69
N TRP A 256 8.89 -11.66 -5.85
CA TRP A 256 9.93 -12.41 -6.58
C TRP A 256 11.25 -12.46 -5.82
N GLU A 257 11.63 -11.35 -5.19
CA GLU A 257 12.85 -11.31 -4.37
C GLU A 257 12.70 -12.19 -3.13
N ILE A 258 11.53 -12.14 -2.48
CA ILE A 258 11.18 -13.00 -1.34
C ILE A 258 11.19 -14.49 -1.74
N ASP A 259 10.56 -14.85 -2.85
CA ASP A 259 10.52 -16.23 -3.35
C ASP A 259 11.92 -16.74 -3.70
N THR A 260 12.73 -15.91 -4.38
CA THR A 260 14.13 -16.24 -4.69
C THR A 260 14.93 -16.52 -3.42
N LEU A 261 14.77 -15.69 -2.38
CA LEU A 261 15.43 -15.88 -1.09
C LEU A 261 14.96 -17.15 -0.38
N LEU A 262 13.64 -17.39 -0.31
CA LEU A 262 13.08 -18.56 0.35
C LEU A 262 13.49 -19.87 -0.36
N ARG A 263 13.53 -19.88 -1.70
CA ARG A 263 14.06 -21.02 -2.47
C ARG A 263 15.52 -21.28 -2.20
N LYS A 264 16.37 -20.24 -2.06
CA LYS A 264 17.78 -20.42 -1.65
C LYS A 264 17.88 -21.12 -0.30
N CYS A 265 16.92 -20.91 0.61
CA CYS A 265 16.83 -21.58 1.91
C CYS A 265 16.22 -22.99 1.85
N GLY A 266 15.68 -23.42 0.70
CA GLY A 266 14.97 -24.70 0.55
C GLY A 266 13.48 -24.63 0.93
N ILE A 267 12.92 -23.43 1.09
CA ILE A 267 11.51 -23.22 1.41
C ILE A 267 10.72 -23.00 0.12
N HIS A 268 9.60 -23.72 -0.03
CA HIS A 268 8.73 -23.65 -1.19
C HIS A 268 7.47 -22.83 -0.86
N ILE A 269 7.18 -21.83 -1.70
CA ILE A 269 5.93 -21.07 -1.62
C ILE A 269 4.92 -21.69 -2.59
N THR A 270 3.81 -22.21 -2.06
CA THR A 270 2.68 -22.68 -2.87
C THR A 270 1.88 -21.50 -3.43
N ALA A 271 1.58 -20.52 -2.57
CA ALA A 271 0.81 -19.34 -2.93
C ALA A 271 1.33 -18.08 -2.24
N THR A 272 1.49 -17.00 -3.01
CA THR A 272 1.65 -15.63 -2.50
C THR A 272 0.34 -14.90 -2.68
N LEU A 273 -0.43 -14.69 -1.60
CA LEU A 273 -1.74 -14.04 -1.68
C LEU A 273 -1.55 -12.51 -1.62
N SER A 274 -1.61 -11.79 -2.75
CA SER A 274 -1.93 -12.24 -4.12
C SER A 274 -0.94 -11.83 -5.22
N GLY A 275 0.27 -11.38 -4.88
CA GLY A 275 1.26 -10.96 -5.86
C GLY A 275 1.74 -12.07 -6.79
N ASP A 276 1.59 -11.88 -8.11
CA ASP A 276 1.97 -12.84 -9.17
C ASP A 276 1.44 -14.26 -8.93
N ILE A 277 0.15 -14.37 -8.58
CA ILE A 277 -0.50 -15.65 -8.31
C ILE A 277 -1.50 -16.02 -9.41
N SER A 278 -1.55 -17.32 -9.71
CA SER A 278 -2.59 -17.92 -10.55
C SER A 278 -3.79 -18.41 -9.72
N TYR A 279 -4.94 -18.52 -10.37
CA TYR A 279 -6.17 -19.06 -9.79
C TYR A 279 -5.94 -20.46 -9.20
N GLU A 280 -5.19 -21.32 -9.89
CA GLU A 280 -4.86 -22.67 -9.43
C GLU A 280 -4.06 -22.69 -8.13
N GLN A 281 -3.11 -21.76 -7.97
CA GLN A 281 -2.36 -21.64 -6.72
C GLN A 281 -3.26 -21.21 -5.57
N VAL A 282 -4.24 -20.33 -5.81
CA VAL A 282 -5.23 -19.95 -4.79
C VAL A 282 -6.11 -21.15 -4.41
N THR A 283 -6.54 -21.96 -5.38
CA THR A 283 -7.44 -23.08 -5.12
C THR A 283 -6.83 -24.19 -4.24
N ARG A 284 -5.51 -24.32 -4.29
CA ARG A 284 -4.75 -25.32 -3.51
C ARG A 284 -3.97 -24.74 -2.34
N CYS A 285 -4.10 -23.45 -2.02
CA CYS A 285 -3.26 -22.84 -0.98
C CYS A 285 -3.47 -23.45 0.42
N HIS A 286 -4.53 -24.22 0.67
CA HIS A 286 -4.74 -24.94 1.94
C HIS A 286 -3.88 -26.20 2.10
N THR A 287 -3.12 -26.62 1.09
CA THR A 287 -2.30 -27.84 1.15
C THR A 287 -0.93 -27.65 1.82
N VAL A 288 -0.63 -26.45 2.30
CA VAL A 288 0.67 -26.09 2.91
C VAL A 288 0.79 -26.51 4.38
N ASP A 289 1.99 -26.33 4.94
CA ASP A 289 2.28 -26.64 6.34
C ASP A 289 2.36 -25.39 7.23
N LEU A 290 2.47 -24.20 6.63
CA LEU A 290 2.53 -22.94 7.37
C LEU A 290 2.01 -21.76 6.52
N ASN A 291 1.26 -20.85 7.15
CA ASN A 291 1.00 -19.53 6.61
C ASN A 291 1.92 -18.50 7.28
N VAL A 292 2.62 -17.67 6.51
CA VAL A 292 3.33 -16.51 7.07
C VAL A 292 2.67 -15.22 6.59
N VAL A 293 2.50 -14.25 7.50
CA VAL A 293 1.75 -13.02 7.22
C VAL A 293 2.69 -11.84 7.08
N GLN A 294 2.78 -11.26 5.88
CA GLN A 294 3.49 -10.02 5.60
C GLN A 294 2.62 -8.82 5.96
N CYS A 295 1.58 -8.49 5.18
CA CYS A 295 0.64 -7.42 5.53
C CYS A 295 -0.48 -7.95 6.45
N HIS A 296 -0.42 -7.61 7.75
CA HIS A 296 -1.42 -8.04 8.73
C HIS A 296 -2.83 -7.52 8.40
N ARG A 297 -2.96 -6.21 8.21
CA ARG A 297 -4.27 -5.54 8.06
C ARG A 297 -5.12 -6.09 6.91
N SER A 298 -4.50 -6.51 5.82
CA SER A 298 -5.24 -6.90 4.63
C SER A 298 -5.58 -8.39 4.56
N ILE A 299 -4.95 -9.25 5.37
CA ILE A 299 -5.03 -10.70 5.17
C ILE A 299 -5.18 -11.52 6.46
N ASN A 300 -5.18 -10.90 7.65
CA ASN A 300 -5.35 -11.63 8.92
C ASN A 300 -6.62 -12.50 8.93
N TYR A 301 -7.69 -12.03 8.29
CA TYR A 301 -8.94 -12.77 8.08
C TYR A 301 -8.68 -14.13 7.43
N MET A 302 -7.97 -14.18 6.30
CA MET A 302 -7.62 -15.43 5.61
C MET A 302 -6.77 -16.34 6.51
N ALA A 303 -5.79 -15.77 7.23
CA ALA A 303 -4.93 -16.53 8.10
C ALA A 303 -5.73 -17.24 9.21
N GLU A 304 -6.64 -16.53 9.87
CA GLU A 304 -7.53 -17.06 10.92
C GLU A 304 -8.52 -18.08 10.35
N MET A 305 -9.10 -17.83 9.17
CA MET A 305 -10.02 -18.76 8.51
C MET A 305 -9.33 -20.06 8.07
N MET A 306 -8.11 -19.98 7.54
CA MET A 306 -7.32 -21.17 7.14
C MET A 306 -6.87 -21.97 8.36
N GLU A 307 -6.54 -21.31 9.46
CA GLU A 307 -6.22 -21.97 10.72
C GLU A 307 -7.43 -22.73 11.26
N THR A 308 -8.59 -22.06 11.36
CA THR A 308 -9.82 -22.67 11.88
C THR A 308 -10.30 -23.81 11.01
N LYS A 309 -10.32 -23.65 9.68
CA LYS A 309 -10.87 -24.66 8.75
C LYS A 309 -9.94 -25.84 8.51
N PHE A 310 -8.64 -25.58 8.35
CA PHE A 310 -7.67 -26.58 7.87
C PHE A 310 -6.59 -26.94 8.90
N GLY A 311 -6.54 -26.24 10.04
CA GLY A 311 -5.52 -26.45 11.08
C GLY A 311 -4.13 -25.92 10.69
N ILE A 312 -4.05 -24.98 9.74
CA ILE A 312 -2.78 -24.43 9.24
C ILE A 312 -2.36 -23.26 10.14
N PRO A 313 -1.28 -23.37 10.91
CA PRO A 313 -0.86 -22.31 11.80
C PRO A 313 -0.34 -21.11 11.01
N TRP A 314 -0.31 -19.95 11.68
CA TRP A 314 0.27 -18.76 11.11
C TRP A 314 1.00 -17.89 12.13
N PHE A 315 1.93 -17.08 11.63
CA PHE A 315 2.58 -16.03 12.41
C PHE A 315 3.05 -14.88 11.51
N LYS A 316 3.32 -13.72 12.12
CA LYS A 316 3.80 -12.54 11.41
C LYS A 316 5.27 -12.67 11.01
N VAL A 317 5.57 -12.24 9.79
CA VAL A 317 6.93 -12.04 9.25
C VAL A 317 7.07 -10.61 8.75
N ASN A 318 8.30 -10.14 8.59
CA ASN A 318 8.61 -8.89 7.90
C ASN A 318 9.84 -9.08 7.00
N PHE A 319 9.60 -9.19 5.70
CA PHE A 319 10.65 -9.23 4.68
C PHE A 319 11.07 -7.84 4.17
N ILE A 320 10.76 -6.76 4.87
CA ILE A 320 11.27 -5.42 4.55
C ILE A 320 12.35 -5.07 5.57
N GLY A 321 13.56 -4.79 5.09
CA GLY A 321 14.75 -4.60 5.94
C GLY A 321 15.53 -5.89 6.15
N ALA A 322 16.85 -5.76 6.27
CA ALA A 322 17.74 -6.91 6.27
C ALA A 322 17.71 -7.71 7.57
N GLU A 323 17.76 -7.02 8.72
CA GLU A 323 17.66 -7.67 10.02
C GLU A 323 16.28 -8.28 10.23
N SER A 324 15.22 -7.60 9.78
CA SER A 324 13.83 -8.09 9.84
C SER A 324 13.61 -9.30 8.94
N THR A 325 14.24 -9.32 7.76
CA THR A 325 14.29 -10.49 6.88
C THR A 325 14.98 -11.65 7.56
N ALA A 326 16.17 -11.44 8.15
CA ALA A 326 16.91 -12.48 8.86
C ALA A 326 16.11 -13.03 10.05
N LYS A 327 15.46 -12.16 10.85
CA LYS A 327 14.55 -12.54 11.95
C LYS A 327 13.40 -13.41 11.43
N SER A 328 12.81 -13.05 10.30
CA SER A 328 11.70 -13.78 9.68
C SER A 328 12.12 -15.17 9.21
N LEU A 329 13.26 -15.28 8.53
CA LEU A 329 13.82 -16.57 8.09
C LEU A 329 14.11 -17.48 9.28
N ARG A 330 14.73 -16.96 10.34
CA ARG A 330 15.00 -17.70 11.59
C ARG A 330 13.71 -18.18 12.25
N LYS A 331 12.66 -17.35 12.27
CA LYS A 331 11.35 -17.74 12.82
C LYS A 331 10.73 -18.87 12.01
N ILE A 332 10.82 -18.84 10.68
CA ILE A 332 10.37 -19.94 9.82
C ILE A 332 11.17 -21.22 10.08
N ALA A 333 12.51 -21.13 10.14
CA ALA A 333 13.36 -22.29 10.44
C ALA A 333 13.03 -22.90 11.82
N LYS A 334 12.85 -22.06 12.84
CA LYS A 334 12.45 -22.47 14.18
C LYS A 334 11.10 -23.19 14.20
N TYR A 335 10.12 -22.74 13.40
CA TYR A 335 8.82 -23.43 13.30
C TYR A 335 8.95 -24.85 12.74
N PHE A 336 9.70 -25.02 11.66
CA PHE A 336 9.89 -26.34 11.05
C PHE A 336 10.76 -27.26 11.89
N ASP A 337 11.58 -26.73 12.79
CA ASP A 337 12.44 -27.47 13.71
C ASP A 337 13.34 -28.50 12.99
N SER A 338 13.90 -28.08 11.86
CA SER A 338 14.77 -28.90 11.01
C SER A 338 16.18 -28.35 11.04
N LYS A 339 17.15 -29.16 11.49
CA LYS A 339 18.57 -28.78 11.49
C LYS A 339 19.07 -28.41 10.09
N LYS A 340 18.67 -29.19 9.09
CA LYS A 340 19.00 -28.95 7.66
C LYS A 340 18.54 -27.56 7.22
N LEU A 341 17.30 -27.18 7.56
CA LEU A 341 16.75 -25.87 7.21
C LEU A 341 17.44 -24.75 7.99
N THR A 342 17.63 -24.92 9.29
CA THR A 342 18.30 -23.93 10.16
C THR A 342 19.72 -23.62 9.69
N ASP A 343 20.53 -24.65 9.43
CA ASP A 343 21.91 -24.48 8.93
C ASP A 343 21.90 -23.72 7.59
N ARG A 344 20.99 -24.10 6.67
CA ARG A 344 20.88 -23.45 5.36
C ARG A 344 20.43 -22.00 5.45
N VAL A 345 19.48 -21.69 6.35
CA VAL A 345 19.01 -20.33 6.59
C VAL A 345 20.13 -19.44 7.11
N GLU A 346 20.92 -19.90 8.09
CA GLU A 346 22.05 -19.10 8.61
C GLU A 346 23.15 -18.91 7.55
N GLU A 347 23.43 -19.92 6.73
CA GLU A 347 24.37 -19.81 5.61
C GLU A 347 23.94 -18.72 4.62
N VAL A 348 22.67 -18.74 4.18
CA VAL A 348 22.12 -17.74 3.25
C VAL A 348 22.12 -16.35 3.88
N ILE A 349 21.69 -16.22 5.14
CA ILE A 349 21.75 -14.92 5.85
C ILE A 349 23.18 -14.38 5.89
N ALA A 350 24.17 -15.22 6.21
CA ALA A 350 25.56 -14.79 6.25
C ALA A 350 26.08 -14.29 4.89
N GLN A 351 25.75 -15.01 3.81
CA GLN A 351 26.11 -14.64 2.43
C GLN A 351 25.48 -13.30 2.02
N GLU A 352 24.17 -13.14 2.21
CA GLU A 352 23.45 -11.93 1.82
C GLU A 352 23.90 -10.71 2.66
N MET A 353 24.12 -10.90 3.96
CA MET A 353 24.61 -9.84 4.84
C MET A 353 26.04 -9.40 4.52
N ALA A 354 26.91 -10.32 4.09
CA ALA A 354 28.27 -9.98 3.68
C ALA A 354 28.29 -9.01 2.49
N VAL A 355 27.37 -9.16 1.54
CA VAL A 355 27.20 -8.25 0.40
C VAL A 355 26.55 -6.93 0.82
N LEU A 356 25.56 -6.98 1.72
CA LEU A 356 24.78 -5.80 2.09
C LEU A 356 25.52 -4.84 3.03
N ARG A 357 26.28 -5.35 4.01
CA ARG A 357 26.91 -4.53 5.06
C ARG A 357 27.75 -3.36 4.50
N PRO A 358 28.64 -3.56 3.51
CA PRO A 358 29.40 -2.44 2.94
C PRO A 358 28.51 -1.35 2.32
N ILE A 359 27.40 -1.73 1.67
CA ILE A 359 26.45 -0.79 1.07
C ILE A 359 25.72 -0.01 2.16
N ARG A 360 25.24 -0.71 3.20
CA ARG A 360 24.56 -0.09 4.34
C ARG A 360 25.49 0.88 5.05
N ASP A 361 26.72 0.49 5.35
CA ASP A 361 27.65 1.28 6.14
C ASP A 361 28.10 2.54 5.38
N ASP A 362 28.31 2.43 4.06
CA ASP A 362 28.56 3.57 3.18
C ASP A 362 27.39 4.57 3.19
N VAL A 363 26.15 4.11 2.97
CA VAL A 363 24.96 4.97 3.02
C VAL A 363 24.75 5.56 4.40
N ARG A 364 24.90 4.76 5.46
CA ARG A 364 24.75 5.20 6.85
C ARG A 364 25.69 6.34 7.18
N SER A 365 26.92 6.35 6.66
CA SER A 365 27.86 7.47 6.87
C SER A 365 27.31 8.83 6.38
N ARG A 366 26.37 8.84 5.43
CA ARG A 366 25.75 10.04 4.84
C ARG A 366 24.32 10.31 5.32
N CYS A 367 23.68 9.33 5.97
CA CYS A 367 22.29 9.40 6.43
C CYS A 367 22.16 9.41 7.97
N GLN A 368 23.23 9.07 8.69
CA GLN A 368 23.22 9.02 10.15
C GLN A 368 22.72 10.33 10.76
N GLY A 369 21.73 10.23 11.64
CA GLY A 369 21.14 11.38 12.35
C GLY A 369 20.15 12.19 11.53
N LYS A 370 19.79 11.76 10.31
CA LYS A 370 18.68 12.36 9.55
C LYS A 370 17.32 11.86 10.06
N THR A 371 16.26 12.60 9.80
CA THR A 371 14.91 12.30 10.28
C THR A 371 13.98 11.88 9.14
N ALA A 372 13.00 11.02 9.46
CA ALA A 372 11.97 10.56 8.54
C ALA A 372 10.57 10.63 9.17
N ALA A 373 9.54 10.84 8.35
CA ALA A 373 8.14 10.63 8.75
C ALA A 373 7.43 9.71 7.76
N LEU A 374 6.51 8.85 8.22
CA LEU A 374 5.91 7.78 7.41
C LEU A 374 4.38 7.78 7.48
N PHE A 375 3.70 7.99 6.36
CA PHE A 375 2.23 7.98 6.27
C PHE A 375 1.79 7.16 5.06
N VAL A 376 1.34 5.93 5.30
CA VAL A 376 1.07 4.91 4.26
C VAL A 376 -0.21 4.15 4.64
N GLY A 377 -0.71 3.27 3.76
CA GLY A 377 -1.99 2.55 3.93
C GLY A 377 -2.25 1.92 5.32
N GLY A 378 -1.67 0.75 5.61
CA GLY A 378 -2.00 0.02 6.85
C GLY A 378 -0.97 -1.02 7.31
N SER A 379 0.27 -0.95 6.82
CA SER A 379 1.33 -1.90 7.20
C SER A 379 2.74 -1.35 7.00
N ARG A 380 3.01 -0.68 5.87
CA ARG A 380 4.37 -0.26 5.50
C ARG A 380 4.96 0.83 6.41
N ALA A 381 4.13 1.69 7.01
CA ALA A 381 4.62 2.69 7.95
C ALA A 381 5.27 2.09 9.21
N HIS A 382 4.97 0.83 9.54
CA HIS A 382 5.72 0.05 10.53
C HIS A 382 6.95 -0.60 9.92
N HIS A 383 6.76 -1.45 8.91
CA HIS A 383 7.84 -2.30 8.38
C HIS A 383 9.05 -1.52 7.83
N TYR A 384 8.82 -0.34 7.25
CA TYR A 384 9.88 0.46 6.65
C TYR A 384 10.72 1.21 7.70
N GLN A 385 10.28 1.29 8.95
CA GLN A 385 11.08 1.94 10.01
C GLN A 385 12.42 1.24 10.21
N ASP A 386 12.48 -0.07 10.03
CA ASP A 386 13.72 -0.85 10.12
C ASP A 386 14.74 -0.44 9.05
N LEU A 387 14.28 -0.20 7.81
CA LEU A 387 15.15 0.29 6.73
C LEU A 387 15.75 1.66 7.06
N PHE A 388 14.94 2.57 7.63
CA PHE A 388 15.45 3.88 8.06
C PHE A 388 16.44 3.74 9.23
N ARG A 389 16.16 2.84 10.18
CA ARG A 389 17.04 2.54 11.32
C ARG A 389 18.38 1.96 10.88
N ASP A 390 18.38 1.08 9.88
CA ASP A 390 19.59 0.49 9.30
C ASP A 390 20.52 1.56 8.69
N MET A 391 19.97 2.65 8.16
CA MET A 391 20.72 3.83 7.67
C MET A 391 21.07 4.84 8.77
N GLY A 392 20.72 4.56 10.03
CA GLY A 392 20.95 5.48 11.15
C GLY A 392 20.01 6.70 11.17
N MET A 393 18.87 6.63 10.48
CA MET A 393 17.85 7.68 10.47
C MET A 393 16.84 7.48 11.61
N LYS A 394 16.27 8.58 12.11
CA LYS A 394 15.26 8.60 13.17
C LYS A 394 13.86 8.84 12.60
N VAL A 395 12.92 7.96 12.89
CA VAL A 395 11.51 8.18 12.54
C VAL A 395 10.86 9.05 13.62
N ILE A 396 10.38 10.24 13.24
CA ILE A 396 9.82 11.25 14.16
C ILE A 396 8.29 11.27 14.18
N ALA A 397 7.66 10.75 13.13
CA ALA A 397 6.23 10.57 13.04
C ALA A 397 5.90 9.37 12.16
N ALA A 398 4.90 8.59 12.54
CA ALA A 398 4.37 7.53 11.69
C ALA A 398 2.85 7.39 11.84
N GLY A 399 2.20 6.89 10.80
CA GLY A 399 0.75 6.82 10.76
C GLY A 399 0.23 5.98 9.63
N TYR A 400 -1.02 5.56 9.79
CA TYR A 400 -1.74 4.81 8.78
C TYR A 400 -2.93 5.57 8.24
N GLU A 401 -3.26 5.32 6.97
CA GLU A 401 -4.53 5.74 6.38
C GLU A 401 -5.68 5.00 7.07
N PHE A 402 -5.62 3.66 7.12
CA PHE A 402 -6.80 2.81 7.37
C PHE A 402 -6.54 1.60 8.26
N ALA A 403 -5.42 1.58 8.98
CA ALA A 403 -5.15 0.51 9.92
C ALA A 403 -6.16 0.52 11.08
N HIS A 404 -6.26 -0.60 11.78
CA HIS A 404 -7.08 -0.71 12.98
C HIS A 404 -6.19 -0.60 14.23
N ARG A 405 -6.80 -0.58 15.41
CA ARG A 405 -6.08 -0.51 16.69
C ARG A 405 -5.06 -1.63 16.86
N ASP A 406 -5.38 -2.84 16.44
CA ASP A 406 -4.47 -4.00 16.47
C ASP A 406 -3.20 -3.81 15.65
N ASP A 407 -3.20 -2.91 14.65
CA ASP A 407 -1.99 -2.62 13.88
C ASP A 407 -1.08 -1.56 14.53
N TYR A 408 -1.65 -0.72 15.38
CA TYR A 408 -0.91 0.25 16.18
C TYR A 408 -0.47 -0.37 17.52
N GLU A 409 -1.40 -0.97 18.25
CA GLU A 409 -1.28 -1.40 19.66
C GLU A 409 -0.95 -2.90 19.79
N GLY A 410 -1.08 -3.67 18.71
CA GLY A 410 -0.90 -5.12 18.67
C GLY A 410 -2.18 -5.91 18.88
N ARG A 411 -2.18 -7.17 18.48
CA ARG A 411 -3.37 -8.06 18.49
C ARG A 411 -3.97 -8.31 19.87
N ALA A 412 -3.21 -8.08 20.94
CA ALA A 412 -3.71 -8.21 22.31
C ALA A 412 -4.93 -7.33 22.60
N VAL A 413 -5.14 -6.24 21.84
CA VAL A 413 -6.27 -5.33 22.05
C VAL A 413 -7.54 -5.74 21.32
N LEU A 414 -7.50 -6.76 20.44
CA LEU A 414 -8.65 -7.23 19.65
C LEU A 414 -9.93 -7.42 20.50
N PRO A 415 -9.90 -8.05 21.70
CA PRO A 415 -11.11 -8.21 22.53
C PRO A 415 -11.74 -6.90 23.00
N THR A 416 -10.99 -5.79 22.97
CA THR A 416 -11.45 -4.46 23.41
C THR A 416 -11.89 -3.57 22.25
N ILE A 417 -11.68 -4.00 21.00
CA ILE A 417 -12.08 -3.22 19.83
C ILE A 417 -13.61 -3.26 19.73
N LYS A 418 -14.22 -2.08 19.76
CA LYS A 418 -15.64 -1.92 19.53
C LYS A 418 -15.86 -1.77 18.03
N ILE A 419 -16.76 -2.59 17.47
CA ILE A 419 -17.19 -2.45 16.08
C ILE A 419 -17.94 -1.12 15.95
N ASP A 420 -17.41 -0.23 15.10
CA ASP A 420 -18.02 1.07 14.83
C ASP A 420 -19.28 0.91 13.94
N ALA A 421 -20.25 1.81 14.12
CA ALA A 421 -21.51 1.78 13.38
C ALA A 421 -21.32 1.85 11.85
N ASP A 422 -20.26 2.53 11.39
CA ASP A 422 -19.95 2.68 9.97
C ASP A 422 -19.34 1.39 9.37
N SER A 423 -18.91 0.41 10.20
CA SER A 423 -18.32 -0.87 9.76
C SER A 423 -19.15 -2.11 10.13
N ARG A 424 -20.26 -1.97 10.87
CA ARG A 424 -21.08 -3.10 11.34
C ARG A 424 -21.75 -3.94 10.23
N ASN A 425 -21.89 -3.37 9.04
CA ASN A 425 -22.52 -4.02 7.88
C ASN A 425 -21.52 -4.79 7.01
N ILE A 426 -20.25 -4.84 7.40
CA ILE A 426 -19.28 -5.72 6.74
C ILE A 426 -19.56 -7.14 7.22
N GLU A 427 -19.84 -8.04 6.28
CA GLU A 427 -20.16 -9.44 6.57
C GLU A 427 -19.00 -10.10 7.34
N GLU A 428 -19.33 -10.74 8.45
CA GLU A 428 -18.46 -11.69 9.14
C GLU A 428 -18.92 -13.10 8.79
N ILE A 429 -18.01 -13.94 8.31
CA ILE A 429 -18.33 -15.33 8.00
C ILE A 429 -17.92 -16.24 9.15
N SER A 430 -18.81 -17.15 9.53
CA SER A 430 -18.46 -18.22 10.46
C SER A 430 -17.71 -19.32 9.71
N VAL A 431 -16.57 -19.72 10.25
CA VAL A 431 -15.75 -20.79 9.71
C VAL A 431 -15.58 -21.85 10.79
N GLU A 432 -15.82 -23.10 10.42
CA GLU A 432 -15.65 -24.26 11.30
C GLU A 432 -14.57 -25.18 10.74
N ALA A 433 -14.04 -26.05 11.62
CA ALA A 433 -13.09 -27.07 11.22
C ALA A 433 -13.70 -28.00 10.16
N ASP A 434 -12.98 -28.18 9.05
CA ASP A 434 -13.42 -29.09 8.00
C ASP A 434 -13.28 -30.54 8.47
N ALA A 435 -14.39 -31.29 8.46
CA ALA A 435 -14.43 -32.66 9.00
C ALA A 435 -13.44 -33.63 8.35
N LYS A 436 -12.98 -33.36 7.12
CA LYS A 436 -12.03 -34.23 6.39
C LYS A 436 -10.65 -33.61 6.26
N ARG A 437 -10.57 -32.28 6.16
CA ARG A 437 -9.34 -31.56 5.82
C ARG A 437 -8.68 -30.86 7.00
N TYR A 438 -9.35 -30.76 8.14
CA TYR A 438 -8.73 -30.21 9.35
C TYR A 438 -7.59 -31.13 9.81
N ARG A 439 -6.37 -30.59 9.82
CA ARG A 439 -5.17 -31.33 10.22
C ARG A 439 -4.19 -30.38 10.92
N PRO A 440 -4.08 -30.35 12.25
CA PRO A 440 -3.06 -29.53 12.91
C PRO A 440 -1.66 -30.02 12.47
N ARG A 441 -0.76 -29.08 12.16
CA ARG A 441 0.60 -29.39 11.64
C ARG A 441 1.62 -29.71 12.73
N LYS A 442 1.26 -29.47 14.00
CA LYS A 442 2.04 -29.80 15.19
C LYS A 442 1.11 -30.48 16.20
N THR A 443 1.62 -31.47 16.94
CA THR A 443 0.89 -32.01 18.10
C THR A 443 0.82 -30.96 19.21
N PRO A 444 -0.11 -31.08 20.18
CA PRO A 444 -0.16 -30.18 21.34
C PRO A 444 1.17 -30.08 22.09
N GLU A 445 1.89 -31.19 22.23
CA GLU A 445 3.20 -31.25 22.90
C GLU A 445 4.27 -30.51 22.11
N GLN A 446 4.30 -30.68 20.79
CA GLN A 446 5.23 -29.96 19.90
C GLN A 446 4.95 -28.45 19.91
N ALA A 447 3.68 -28.06 19.88
CA ALA A 447 3.28 -26.65 19.95
C ALA A 447 3.71 -26.04 21.30
N ALA A 448 3.41 -26.71 22.42
CA ALA A 448 3.79 -26.26 23.75
C ALA A 448 5.31 -26.18 23.93
N ALA A 449 6.08 -27.14 23.41
CA ALA A 449 7.54 -27.10 23.44
C ALA A 449 8.09 -25.90 22.64
N LEU A 450 7.49 -25.59 21.49
CA LEU A 450 7.87 -24.44 20.69
C LEU A 450 7.57 -23.13 21.43
N GLU A 451 6.38 -23.00 22.03
CA GLU A 451 6.00 -21.83 22.84
C GLU A 451 6.92 -21.65 24.05
N ALA A 452 7.28 -22.74 24.75
CA ALA A 452 8.23 -22.71 25.86
C ALA A 452 9.64 -22.25 25.45
N SER A 453 10.01 -22.44 24.18
CA SER A 453 11.26 -21.89 23.62
C SER A 453 11.18 -20.38 23.29
N GLY A 454 10.06 -19.72 23.60
CA GLY A 454 9.79 -18.33 23.24
C GLY A 454 9.29 -18.13 21.81
N PHE A 455 8.73 -19.16 21.18
CA PHE A 455 8.05 -19.00 19.88
C PHE A 455 6.62 -18.48 20.09
N THR A 456 6.17 -17.59 19.22
CA THR A 456 4.83 -17.00 19.27
C THR A 456 4.08 -17.26 17.96
N TYR A 457 2.86 -17.79 18.09
CA TYR A 457 1.89 -17.92 17.00
C TYR A 457 0.92 -16.74 17.01
N ARG A 458 0.28 -16.48 15.86
CA ARG A 458 -0.80 -15.46 15.72
C ARG A 458 -0.40 -14.08 16.24
N ASP A 459 0.89 -13.80 16.22
CA ASP A 459 1.46 -12.67 16.93
C ASP A 459 1.60 -11.47 16.00
N TYR A 460 1.23 -10.31 16.51
CA TYR A 460 1.62 -9.03 15.94
C TYR A 460 1.55 -7.99 17.04
N GLU A 461 2.70 -7.39 17.33
CA GLU A 461 2.90 -6.48 18.46
C GLU A 461 2.42 -5.05 18.21
N GLY A 462 2.15 -4.72 16.95
CA GLY A 462 1.73 -3.39 16.52
C GLY A 462 2.89 -2.41 16.39
N MET A 463 2.68 -1.37 15.61
CA MET A 463 3.70 -0.37 15.28
C MET A 463 4.24 0.38 16.51
N MET A 464 3.38 0.69 17.49
CA MET A 464 3.72 1.56 18.61
C MET A 464 4.75 0.95 19.57
N LYS A 465 4.79 -0.38 19.70
CA LYS A 465 5.79 -1.08 20.53
C LYS A 465 7.21 -0.97 19.96
N GLU A 466 7.35 -0.82 18.64
CA GLU A 466 8.65 -0.75 17.96
C GLU A 466 9.13 0.69 17.70
N MET A 467 8.25 1.67 17.93
CA MET A 467 8.52 3.11 17.80
C MET A 467 9.16 3.69 19.07
N SER A 468 9.97 4.74 18.92
CA SER A 468 10.57 5.43 20.07
C SER A 468 9.52 6.19 20.89
N LYS A 469 9.80 6.36 22.20
CA LYS A 469 8.98 7.17 23.10
C LYS A 469 8.88 8.63 22.60
N HIS A 470 7.71 9.23 22.78
CA HIS A 470 7.35 10.59 22.35
C HIS A 470 7.35 10.85 20.83
N THR A 471 7.48 9.82 20.00
CA THR A 471 7.27 9.92 18.55
C THR A 471 5.79 10.19 18.26
N LEU A 472 5.48 10.99 17.23
CA LEU A 472 4.10 11.27 16.85
C LEU A 472 3.47 10.05 16.14
N VAL A 473 2.27 9.66 16.59
CA VAL A 473 1.46 8.60 15.95
C VAL A 473 0.18 9.24 15.44
N ILE A 474 -0.05 9.22 14.12
CA ILE A 474 -1.12 9.99 13.47
C ILE A 474 -1.95 9.09 12.55
N ASP A 475 -3.14 8.71 12.98
CA ASP A 475 -4.12 7.99 12.15
C ASP A 475 -4.88 8.95 11.22
N ASP A 476 -5.09 8.54 9.96
CA ASP A 476 -5.77 9.32 8.90
C ASP A 476 -5.26 10.77 8.85
N ILE A 477 -3.94 10.92 8.72
CA ILE A 477 -3.31 12.24 8.69
C ILE A 477 -3.86 13.09 7.53
N SER A 478 -4.23 14.32 7.86
CA SER A 478 -4.74 15.29 6.90
C SER A 478 -3.64 16.01 6.12
N HIS A 479 -4.02 16.67 5.03
CA HIS A 479 -3.14 17.59 4.32
C HIS A 479 -2.53 18.67 5.22
N HIS A 480 -3.36 19.35 6.02
CA HIS A 480 -2.90 20.41 6.94
C HIS A 480 -1.87 19.90 7.96
N GLU A 481 -2.13 18.74 8.53
CA GLU A 481 -1.22 18.12 9.51
C GLU A 481 0.13 17.77 8.88
N ILE A 482 0.19 17.35 7.60
CA ILE A 482 1.48 17.17 6.90
C ILE A 482 2.22 18.50 6.76
N GLU A 483 1.54 19.56 6.32
CA GLU A 483 2.19 20.88 6.14
C GLU A 483 2.77 21.39 7.46
N LYS A 484 1.99 21.30 8.55
CA LYS A 484 2.46 21.72 9.88
C LYS A 484 3.56 20.83 10.44
N LEU A 485 3.53 19.52 10.16
CA LEU A 485 4.63 18.63 10.52
C LEU A 485 5.94 19.07 9.84
N ILE A 486 5.89 19.43 8.56
CA ILE A 486 7.06 19.92 7.81
C ILE A 486 7.54 21.25 8.35
N GLU A 487 6.62 22.18 8.63
CA GLU A 487 6.95 23.51 9.18
C GLU A 487 7.69 23.40 10.53
N ILE A 488 7.18 22.55 11.42
CA ILE A 488 7.68 22.39 12.80
C ILE A 488 8.94 21.53 12.83
N TYR A 489 8.88 20.30 12.30
CA TYR A 489 9.95 19.31 12.46
C TYR A 489 10.99 19.31 11.35
N LYS A 490 10.67 19.83 10.16
CA LYS A 490 11.56 19.87 8.99
C LYS A 490 12.24 18.50 8.72
N PRO A 491 11.47 17.40 8.53
CA PRO A 491 12.05 16.09 8.30
C PRO A 491 12.93 16.06 7.03
N ASP A 492 14.01 15.27 7.02
CA ASP A 492 14.85 15.13 5.82
C ASP A 492 14.16 14.35 4.70
N VAL A 493 13.19 13.50 5.03
CA VAL A 493 12.41 12.73 4.06
C VAL A 493 11.06 12.36 4.63
N ILE A 494 10.04 12.32 3.78
CA ILE A 494 8.74 11.76 4.12
C ILE A 494 8.45 10.57 3.21
N GLY A 495 8.09 9.43 3.81
CA GLY A 495 7.57 8.27 3.12
C GLY A 495 6.05 8.33 3.04
N SER A 496 5.48 8.53 1.85
CA SER A 496 4.02 8.63 1.68
C SER A 496 3.52 8.13 0.31
N GLY A 497 2.41 8.67 -0.20
CA GLY A 497 1.79 8.33 -1.47
C GLY A 497 1.94 9.39 -2.54
N ILE A 498 1.30 9.15 -3.70
CA ILE A 498 1.38 10.03 -4.87
C ILE A 498 0.65 11.36 -4.66
N LYS A 499 -0.42 11.37 -3.87
CA LYS A 499 -1.24 12.57 -3.62
C LYS A 499 -0.46 13.58 -2.77
N GLU A 500 0.38 13.06 -1.87
CA GLU A 500 1.18 13.84 -0.93
C GLU A 500 2.54 14.24 -1.53
N LYS A 501 3.08 13.43 -2.46
CA LYS A 501 4.44 13.62 -3.01
C LYS A 501 4.73 15.05 -3.41
N PHE A 502 3.93 15.61 -4.31
CA PHE A 502 4.27 16.88 -4.92
C PHE A 502 4.04 18.07 -3.99
N ILE A 503 3.12 17.98 -3.03
CA ILE A 503 2.99 19.03 -2.01
C ILE A 503 4.21 19.00 -1.07
N ILE A 504 4.63 17.82 -0.61
CA ILE A 504 5.80 17.68 0.27
C ILE A 504 7.06 18.21 -0.44
N GLU A 505 7.27 17.84 -1.71
CA GLU A 505 8.41 18.31 -2.49
C GLU A 505 8.36 19.82 -2.77
N LYS A 506 7.17 20.41 -2.92
CA LYS A 506 7.01 21.87 -3.03
C LYS A 506 7.35 22.61 -1.73
N LEU A 507 7.21 21.95 -0.59
CA LEU A 507 7.65 22.46 0.71
C LEU A 507 9.15 22.22 0.96
N GLY A 508 9.90 21.70 -0.03
CA GLY A 508 11.35 21.57 0.02
C GLY A 508 11.84 20.28 0.70
N VAL A 509 10.95 19.33 0.96
CA VAL A 509 11.29 18.03 1.57
C VAL A 509 11.18 16.91 0.52
N PRO A 510 12.17 16.02 0.38
CA PRO A 510 12.02 14.85 -0.48
C PRO A 510 10.88 13.94 -0.01
N CYS A 511 10.03 13.51 -0.94
CA CYS A 511 8.98 12.52 -0.66
C CYS A 511 9.22 11.21 -1.40
N LYS A 512 9.47 10.13 -0.64
CA LYS A 512 9.57 8.76 -1.15
C LYS A 512 8.18 8.13 -1.20
N GLN A 513 7.72 7.73 -2.36
CA GLN A 513 6.48 6.98 -2.48
C GLN A 513 6.68 5.55 -1.98
N LEU A 514 6.07 5.20 -0.84
CA LEU A 514 6.14 3.86 -0.25
C LEU A 514 5.01 2.94 -0.74
N HIS A 515 4.12 3.42 -1.61
CA HIS A 515 3.11 2.60 -2.29
C HIS A 515 3.61 2.09 -3.64
N SER A 516 4.03 3.01 -4.51
CA SER A 516 4.45 2.75 -5.90
C SER A 516 5.96 2.59 -6.05
N TYR A 517 6.73 2.86 -4.99
CA TYR A 517 8.19 2.85 -4.98
C TYR A 517 8.82 3.89 -5.93
N ASP A 518 8.09 4.96 -6.26
CA ASP A 518 8.47 5.92 -7.32
C ASP A 518 8.87 5.20 -8.61
N TYR A 519 8.13 4.14 -8.94
CA TYR A 519 8.38 3.27 -10.08
C TYR A 519 9.71 2.47 -10.01
N GLY A 520 10.38 2.46 -8.86
CA GLY A 520 11.54 1.63 -8.53
C GLY A 520 11.17 0.27 -7.90
N GLY A 521 11.94 -0.15 -6.90
CA GLY A 521 11.85 -1.47 -6.29
C GLY A 521 12.67 -2.55 -7.01
N PRO A 522 12.64 -3.80 -6.50
CA PRO A 522 12.01 -4.22 -5.26
C PRO A 522 12.70 -3.63 -4.02
N TYR A 523 12.00 -3.59 -2.88
CA TYR A 523 12.53 -3.20 -1.57
C TYR A 523 12.46 -4.31 -0.51
N ALA A 524 11.84 -5.44 -0.84
CA ALA A 524 11.87 -6.61 0.03
C ALA A 524 13.22 -7.34 0.02
N ALA A 525 13.47 -8.09 1.09
CA ALA A 525 14.67 -8.88 1.35
C ALA A 525 15.97 -8.05 1.31
N PHE A 526 17.12 -8.71 1.22
CA PHE A 526 18.44 -8.10 1.33
C PHE A 526 18.78 -7.20 0.13
N THR A 527 18.54 -7.66 -1.10
CA THR A 527 18.75 -6.86 -2.32
C THR A 527 17.85 -5.63 -2.33
N GLY A 528 16.58 -5.78 -1.93
CA GLY A 528 15.65 -4.67 -1.87
C GLY A 528 16.03 -3.65 -0.80
N ALA A 529 16.58 -4.08 0.34
CA ALA A 529 17.14 -3.18 1.32
C ALA A 529 18.28 -2.33 0.74
N ALA A 530 19.21 -2.93 -0.03
CA ALA A 530 20.26 -2.19 -0.72
C ALA A 530 19.71 -1.16 -1.72
N ASN A 531 18.66 -1.51 -2.47
CA ASN A 531 17.99 -0.60 -3.40
C ASN A 531 17.40 0.60 -2.66
N PHE A 532 16.71 0.34 -1.55
CA PHE A 532 16.12 1.37 -0.72
C PHE A 532 17.17 2.31 -0.14
N TYR A 533 18.28 1.77 0.39
CA TYR A 533 19.37 2.58 0.97
C TYR A 533 19.94 3.57 -0.03
N LYS A 534 20.31 3.07 -1.22
CA LYS A 534 20.85 3.90 -2.30
C LYS A 534 19.86 4.98 -2.75
N GLU A 535 18.58 4.66 -2.76
CA GLU A 535 17.57 5.60 -3.19
C GLU A 535 17.32 6.70 -2.17
N ILE A 536 17.18 6.37 -0.88
CA ILE A 536 17.05 7.36 0.18
C ILE A 536 18.27 8.25 0.21
N ASP A 537 19.48 7.69 0.19
CA ASP A 537 20.74 8.45 0.12
C ASP A 537 20.72 9.48 -1.03
N ARG A 538 20.39 9.03 -2.26
CA ARG A 538 20.24 9.91 -3.42
C ARG A 538 19.25 11.04 -3.17
N MET A 539 18.09 10.74 -2.57
CA MET A 539 17.01 11.71 -2.35
C MET A 539 17.35 12.75 -1.29
N VAL A 540 18.00 12.34 -0.19
CA VAL A 540 18.31 13.25 0.92
C VAL A 540 19.65 13.98 0.76
N ASN A 541 20.54 13.52 -0.14
CA ASN A 541 21.85 14.14 -0.39
C ASN A 541 21.97 14.82 -1.77
N THR A 542 20.92 14.81 -2.59
CA THR A 542 20.93 15.56 -3.87
C THR A 542 21.04 17.07 -3.65
N LYS A 543 21.77 17.74 -4.56
CA LYS A 543 21.99 19.19 -4.51
C LYS A 543 20.76 20.00 -4.92
N VAL A 544 19.75 19.39 -5.54
CA VAL A 544 18.57 20.11 -6.07
C VAL A 544 17.84 20.91 -4.99
N TRP A 545 17.77 20.39 -3.76
CA TRP A 545 17.12 21.06 -2.63
C TRP A 545 17.80 22.37 -2.23
N LYS A 546 19.11 22.51 -2.49
CA LYS A 546 19.87 23.75 -2.25
C LYS A 546 19.67 24.80 -3.33
N LEU A 547 18.99 24.45 -4.43
CA LEU A 547 18.76 25.31 -5.59
C LEU A 547 17.31 25.82 -5.68
N VAL A 548 16.47 25.53 -4.69
CA VAL A 548 15.05 25.95 -4.65
C VAL A 548 14.93 27.47 -4.50
N THR A 549 15.78 28.08 -3.68
CA THR A 549 15.78 29.53 -3.48
C THR A 549 16.53 30.21 -4.62
N ALA A 550 15.81 31.06 -5.37
CA ALA A 550 16.41 31.81 -6.46
C ALA A 550 17.55 32.74 -5.96
N PRO A 551 18.66 32.86 -6.70
CA PRO A 551 19.85 33.57 -6.24
C PRO A 551 19.61 35.06 -5.98
N TRP A 552 18.66 35.70 -6.67
CA TRP A 552 18.31 37.10 -6.44
C TRP A 552 17.53 37.34 -5.13
N LYS A 553 16.98 36.30 -4.49
CA LYS A 553 16.34 36.41 -3.17
C LYS A 553 17.36 36.43 -2.03
N THR A 554 18.52 35.80 -2.22
CA THR A 554 19.60 35.73 -1.21
C THR A 554 20.72 36.74 -1.47
N ASN A 555 20.94 37.12 -2.74
CA ASN A 555 21.88 38.15 -3.12
C ASN A 555 21.27 39.07 -4.21
N PRO A 556 20.62 40.18 -3.81
CA PRO A 556 19.99 41.12 -4.74
C PRO A 556 20.96 41.79 -5.73
N ALA A 557 22.27 41.72 -5.48
CA ALA A 557 23.31 42.38 -6.27
C ALA A 557 23.83 41.57 -7.46
N VAL A 558 23.29 40.37 -7.75
CA VAL A 558 23.66 39.61 -8.95
C VAL A 558 22.78 40.07 -10.13
N PRO A 559 23.31 40.86 -11.09
CA PRO A 559 22.55 41.18 -12.29
C PRO A 559 22.21 39.87 -13.01
N ALA A 560 20.93 39.66 -13.31
CA ALA A 560 20.49 38.56 -14.13
C ALA A 560 21.28 38.59 -15.45
N ARG A 561 22.16 37.60 -15.68
CA ARG A 561 22.75 37.38 -17.00
C ARG A 561 21.71 36.62 -17.82
N PRO A 562 21.05 37.24 -18.81
CA PRO A 562 20.20 36.48 -19.72
C PRO A 562 21.07 35.46 -20.46
N VAL A 563 20.83 34.18 -20.21
CA VAL A 563 21.49 33.05 -20.92
C VAL A 563 21.00 32.96 -22.37
N TYR A 564 19.86 33.58 -22.66
CA TYR A 564 19.30 33.71 -24.00
C TYR A 564 19.28 35.18 -24.41
N LYS A 565 20.11 35.55 -25.39
CA LYS A 565 19.89 36.75 -26.19
C LYS A 565 18.93 36.36 -27.32
N PRO A 566 17.69 36.90 -27.36
CA PRO A 566 16.86 36.75 -28.55
C PRO A 566 17.67 37.23 -29.75
N LYS A 567 17.69 36.45 -30.83
CA LYS A 567 18.24 36.97 -32.10
C LYS A 567 17.40 38.20 -32.46
N ASP A 568 18.08 39.32 -32.62
CA ASP A 568 17.46 40.56 -33.06
C ASP A 568 16.88 40.33 -34.45
N LYS A 569 15.56 40.17 -34.53
CA LYS A 569 14.81 40.04 -35.79
C LYS A 569 14.25 41.40 -36.24
N SER A 570 14.85 42.50 -35.80
CA SER A 570 14.48 43.84 -36.30
C SER A 570 15.03 44.16 -37.70
N ALA A 571 15.81 43.26 -38.31
CA ALA A 571 16.28 43.38 -39.69
C ALA A 571 15.99 42.10 -40.51
N ALA A 572 14.71 41.79 -40.71
CA ALA A 572 14.14 41.03 -41.84
C ALA A 572 12.71 40.61 -41.50
N ILE A 573 11.76 41.55 -41.64
CA ILE A 573 10.36 41.22 -41.85
C ILE A 573 9.94 41.90 -43.15
N GLU A 574 10.42 41.34 -44.26
CA GLU A 574 9.73 41.36 -45.54
C GLU A 574 9.62 39.89 -45.96
N ASP A 575 8.61 39.20 -45.45
CA ASP A 575 7.96 38.12 -46.19
C ASP A 575 6.64 37.76 -45.50
N GLU A 576 5.61 37.66 -46.32
CA GLU A 576 4.18 37.55 -46.00
C GLU A 576 3.84 36.48 -44.94
N PRO A 577 2.75 36.68 -44.17
CA PRO A 577 2.30 35.68 -43.20
C PRO A 577 1.87 34.41 -43.91
N LYS A 578 2.65 33.33 -43.78
CA LYS A 578 2.20 31.98 -44.12
C LYS A 578 1.04 31.62 -43.18
N THR A 579 -0.18 31.80 -43.68
CA THR A 579 -1.40 31.25 -43.09
C THR A 579 -1.25 29.73 -42.94
N TRP A 580 -1.50 29.25 -41.72
CA TRP A 580 -1.60 27.83 -41.40
C TRP A 580 -2.68 27.18 -42.27
N LYS A 581 -2.29 26.22 -43.13
CA LYS A 581 -3.23 25.35 -43.85
C LYS A 581 -3.49 24.11 -42.99
N ALA A 582 -4.75 23.90 -42.62
CA ALA A 582 -5.21 22.66 -42.03
C ALA A 582 -4.92 21.47 -42.98
N PRO A 583 -4.57 20.28 -42.46
CA PRO A 583 -4.39 19.10 -43.30
C PRO A 583 -5.73 18.69 -43.92
N ALA A 584 -5.70 18.36 -45.21
CA ALA A 584 -6.88 17.99 -45.98
C ALA A 584 -7.55 16.74 -45.41
N ALA A 585 -8.89 16.79 -45.30
CA ALA A 585 -9.71 15.63 -44.98
C ALA A 585 -9.48 14.52 -46.02
N ALA A 586 -9.27 13.29 -45.53
CA ALA A 586 -9.25 12.11 -46.39
C ALA A 586 -10.64 11.95 -47.02
N GLY A 587 -10.70 12.14 -48.34
CA GLY A 587 -11.91 11.95 -49.13
C GLY A 587 -12.32 10.47 -49.15
N ALA A 588 -13.60 10.26 -48.89
CA ALA A 588 -14.31 9.04 -49.25
C ALA A 588 -14.76 9.10 -50.71
N GLY A 589 -14.58 7.98 -51.42
CA GLY A 589 -15.19 7.63 -52.70
C GLY A 589 -14.46 8.13 -53.96
N ASP A 590 -14.46 7.43 -55.09
CA ASP A 590 -14.77 6.05 -55.44
C ASP A 590 -14.28 5.83 -56.90
N GLU A 591 -14.14 4.57 -57.29
CA GLU A 591 -14.10 3.98 -58.65
C GLU A 591 -12.88 4.16 -59.59
N GLY A 592 -12.33 2.98 -59.93
CA GLY A 592 -11.42 2.67 -61.02
C GLY A 592 -11.16 1.17 -61.07
#